data_AF-A0A497CFG3-F1
#
_entry.id   AF-A0A497CFG3-F1
#
_cell.length_a   1.000
_cell.length_b   1.000
_cell.length_c   1.000
_cell.angle_alpha   90.00
_cell.angle_beta   90.00
_cell.angle_gamma   90.00
#
_symmetry.space_group_name_H-M   'P 1'
#
loop_
_entity.id
_entity.type
_entity.pdbx_description
1 polymer ?
#
loop_
_entity_poly.entity_id
_entity_poly.type
_entity_poly.pdbx_seq_one_letter_code
_entity_poly.pdbx_strand_id
1 'polypeptide(L)' 'TDKPDGTMQKLTDVTKINNLGWKHTIELEEGLKTIYNWYVNNQ' A
#
# COMPACT_ATOMS: atom_id res chain seq x y z
N THR A 1 -5.87 -27.45 -1.01
CA THR A 1 -7.01 -26.58 -0.69
C THR A 1 -6.95 -26.31 0.82
N ASP A 2 -7.63 -25.31 1.36
CA ASP A 2 -7.62 -24.99 2.81
C ASP A 2 -6.54 -23.98 3.24
N LYS A 3 -6.37 -22.90 2.47
CA LYS A 3 -5.97 -21.64 3.11
C LYS A 3 -7.19 -21.18 3.91
N PRO A 4 -7.05 -20.87 5.22
CA PRO A 4 -8.16 -20.37 6.00
C PRO A 4 -8.70 -19.10 5.36
N ASP A 5 -10.01 -19.07 5.12
CA ASP A 5 -10.64 -17.91 4.51
C ASP A 5 -10.40 -16.68 5.40
N GLY A 6 -9.77 -15.67 4.81
CA GLY A 6 -9.35 -14.48 5.53
C GLY A 6 -10.55 -13.60 5.83
N THR A 7 -10.36 -12.59 6.68
CA THR A 7 -11.37 -11.53 6.83
C THR A 7 -11.60 -10.84 5.48
N MET A 8 -12.87 -10.68 5.09
CA MET A 8 -13.30 -10.03 3.83
C MET A 8 -12.67 -8.65 3.60
N GLN A 9 -12.33 -7.95 4.68
CA GLN A 9 -11.68 -6.65 4.62
C GLN A 9 -10.62 -6.55 5.72
N LYS A 10 -9.39 -6.20 5.32
CA LYS A 10 -8.27 -5.94 6.23
C LYS A 10 -7.71 -4.55 5.93
N LEU A 11 -8.30 -3.54 6.57
CA LEU A 11 -7.88 -2.15 6.45
C LEU A 11 -7.61 -1.56 7.84
N THR A 12 -6.65 -0.65 7.91
CA THR A 12 -6.32 0.09 9.13
C THR A 12 -6.95 1.47 9.08
N ASP A 13 -7.56 1.92 10.17
CA ASP A 13 -8.02 3.30 10.30
C ASP A 13 -6.83 4.27 10.42
N VAL A 14 -6.79 5.26 9.53
CA VAL A 14 -5.73 6.27 9.42
C VAL A 14 -6.15 7.64 9.97
N THR A 15 -7.32 7.75 10.61
CA THR A 15 -7.88 9.02 11.10
C THR A 15 -6.92 9.74 12.06
N LYS A 16 -6.33 9.01 13.02
CA LYS A 16 -5.41 9.60 14.02
C LYS A 16 -4.19 10.24 13.37
N ILE A 17 -3.54 9.57 12.42
CA ILE A 17 -2.31 10.06 11.80
C ILE A 17 -2.59 11.23 10.85
N ASN A 18 -3.73 11.21 10.16
CA ASN A 18 -4.22 12.33 9.36
C ASN A 18 -4.50 13.58 10.23
N ASN A 19 -5.10 13.40 11.41
CA ASN A 19 -5.36 14.50 12.35
C ASN A 19 -4.07 15.10 12.95
N LEU A 20 -3.00 14.32 13.01
CA LEU A 20 -1.66 14.79 13.39
C LEU A 20 -0.96 15.54 12.25
N GLY A 21 -1.61 15.71 11.10
CA GLY A 21 -1.11 16.46 9.95
C GLY A 21 -0.27 15.63 8.97
N TRP A 22 -0.05 14.34 9.24
CA TRP A 22 0.65 13.47 8.31
C TRP A 22 -0.33 12.83 7.34
N LYS A 23 0.00 12.87 6.05
CA LYS A 23 -0.73 12.21 4.98
C LYS A 23 0.27 11.51 4.08
N HIS A 24 -0.08 10.31 3.61
CA HIS A 24 0.65 9.70 2.51
C HIS A 24 0.68 10.64 1.30
N THR A 25 1.79 10.62 0.57
CA THR A 25 2.02 11.48 -0.60
C THR A 25 2.09 10.70 -1.90
N ILE A 26 2.23 9.38 -1.84
CA ILE A 26 2.39 8.50 -2.99
C ILE A 26 1.16 7.60 -3.07
N GLU A 27 0.48 7.67 -4.22
CA GLU A 27 -0.64 6.79 -4.53
C GLU A 27 -0.15 5.39 -4.92
N LEU A 28 -1.01 4.38 -4.73
CA LEU A 28 -0.63 2.99 -4.96
C LEU A 28 -0.11 2.74 -6.40
N GLU A 29 -0.82 3.26 -7.40
CA GLU A 29 -0.45 3.07 -8.81
C GLU A 29 0.91 3.70 -9.14
N GLU A 30 1.17 4.89 -8.60
CA GLU A 30 2.44 5.61 -8.79
C GLU A 30 3.60 4.84 -8.13
N GLY A 31 3.41 4.39 -6.89
CA GLY A 31 4.40 3.59 -6.17
C GLY A 31 4.72 2.28 -6.90
N LEU A 32 3.70 1.58 -7.42
CA LEU A 32 3.87 0.35 -8.18
C LEU A 32 4.69 0.56 -9.45
N LYS A 33 4.36 1.60 -10.26
CA LYS A 33 5.11 1.92 -11.47
C LYS A 33 6.57 2.25 -11.15
N THR A 34 6.80 3.04 -10.10
CA THR A 34 8.14 3.46 -9.69
C THR A 34 9.02 2.26 -9.33
N ILE A 35 8.51 1.37 -8.47
CA ILE A 35 9.27 0.18 -8.03
C ILE A 35 9.44 -0.82 -9.17
N TYR A 36 8.43 -1.01 -10.01
CA TYR A 36 8.54 -1.89 -11.17
C TYR A 36 9.61 -1.40 -12.16
N ASN A 37 9.61 -0.11 -12.46
CA ASN A 37 10.62 0.50 -13.34
C ASN A 37 12.03 0.39 -12.73
N TRP A 38 12.17 0.61 -11.43
CA TRP A 38 13.45 0.40 -10.73
C TRP A 38 13.93 -1.06 -10.88
N TYR A 39 13.03 -2.03 -10.72
CA TYR A 39 13.36 -3.45 -10.83
C TYR A 39 13.82 -3.82 -12.24
N VAL A 40 13.10 -3.38 -13.28
CA VAL A 40 13.41 -3.72 -14.68
C VAL A 40 14.71 -3.05 -15.16
N ASN A 41 14.99 -1.83 -14.72
CA ASN A 41 16.15 -1.06 -15.20
C ASN A 41 17.44 -1.31 -14.41
N ASN A 42 17.37 -1.99 -13.25
CA ASN A 42 18.53 -2.28 -12.39
C ASN A 42 18.80 -3.78 -12.20
N GLN A 43 18.27 -4.63 -13.09
CA GLN A 43 18.75 -6.00 -13.31
C GLN A 43 19.83 -6.00 -14.40
#